data_AF-A0A534C9Q4-F1
#
_entry.id   AF-A0A534C9Q4-F1
#
_cell.length_a   1.000
_cell.length_b   1.000
_cell.length_c   1.000
_cell.angle_alpha   90.00
_cell.angle_beta   90.00
_cell.angle_gamma   90.00
#
_symmetry.space_group_name_H-M   'P 1'
#
loop_
_entity.id
_entity.type
_entity.pdbx_description
1 polymer ?
#
loop_
_entity_poly.entity_id
_entity_poly.type
_entity_poly.pdbx_seq_one_letter_code
_entity_poly.pdbx_strand_id
1 'polypeptide(L)' 'MFAVVRAAERGIGVALVPSVLCDSWFRSGALVRIFSVELPTSDTYFLVSRSKDADKPGVRALTNWALAQFRAQA' A
#
# COMPACT_ATOMS: atom_id res chain seq x y z
N MET A 1 4.06 -7.06 3.67
CA MET A 1 4.37 -7.62 5.00
C MET A 1 3.77 -6.70 6.05
N PHE A 2 2.76 -7.15 6.81
CA PHE A 2 2.03 -6.31 7.78
C PHE A 2 2.29 -6.70 9.25
N ALA A 3 3.28 -7.57 9.50
CA ALA A 3 3.53 -8.13 10.83
C ALA A 3 3.81 -7.04 11.88
N VAL A 4 4.59 -6.01 11.51
CA VAL A 4 4.88 -4.86 12.41
C VAL A 4 3.64 -4.01 12.70
N VAL A 5 2.74 -3.87 11.72
CA VAL A 5 1.46 -3.14 11.87
C VAL A 5 0.55 -3.89 12.85
N ARG A 6 0.46 -5.21 12.70
CA ARG A 6 -0.31 -6.09 13.60
C ARG A 6 0.25 -6.11 15.02
N ALA A 7 1.57 -6.01 15.18
CA ALA A 7 2.19 -5.90 16.50
C ALA A 7 1.79 -4.59 17.20
N ALA A 8 1.83 -3.47 16.46
CA ALA A 8 1.41 -2.17 16.98
C ALA A 8 -0.10 -2.15 17.32
N GLU A 9 -0.96 -2.72 16.46
CA GLU A 9 -2.40 -2.88 16.72
C GLU A 9 -2.69 -3.64 18.02
N ARG A 10 -1.84 -4.62 18.39
CA ARG A 10 -1.96 -5.37 19.63
C ARG A 10 -1.34 -4.67 20.85
N GLY A 11 -0.87 -3.43 20.70
CA GLY A 11 -0.27 -2.67 21.79
C GLY A 11 1.15 -3.11 22.16
N ILE A 12 1.84 -3.87 21.29
CA ILE A 12 3.23 -4.31 21.55
C ILE A 12 4.21 -3.13 21.47
N GLY A 13 3.87 -2.08 20.73
CA GLY A 13 4.68 -0.88 20.64
C GLY A 13 4.30 0.02 19.46
N VAL A 14 5.29 0.76 18.96
CA VAL A 14 5.17 1.72 17.86
C VAL A 14 5.78 1.13 16.59
N ALA A 15 5.16 1.38 15.44
CA ALA A 15 5.69 1.00 14.13
C ALA A 15 5.70 2.19 13.17
N LEU A 16 6.75 2.29 12.35
CA LEU A 16 6.74 3.12 11.14
C LEU A 16 6.03 2.34 10.04
N VAL A 17 5.00 2.95 9.45
CA VAL A 17 4.11 2.26 8.50
C VAL A 17 3.84 3.11 7.26
N PRO A 18 3.64 2.50 6.08
CA PRO A 18 3.15 3.22 4.91
C PRO A 18 1.71 3.68 5.16
N SER A 19 1.49 5.00 5.18
CA SER A 19 0.20 5.61 5.51
C SER A 19 -0.93 5.11 4.59
N VAL A 20 -0.69 5.08 3.28
CA VAL A 20 -1.68 4.66 2.27
C VAL A 20 -2.18 3.23 2.50
N LEU A 21 -1.30 2.30 2.87
CA LEU A 21 -1.67 0.91 3.11
C LEU A 21 -2.35 0.68 4.46
N CYS A 22 -2.18 1.59 5.41
CA CYS A 22 -2.69 1.47 6.77
C CYS A 22 -3.92 2.33 7.05
N ASP A 23 -4.47 3.01 6.04
CA ASP A 23 -5.60 3.94 6.16
C ASP A 23 -6.81 3.30 6.88
N SER A 24 -7.12 2.04 6.57
CA SER A 24 -8.23 1.33 7.21
C SER A 24 -8.05 1.15 8.73
N TRP A 25 -6.82 0.95 9.21
CA TRP A 25 -6.52 0.84 10.65
C TRP A 25 -6.62 2.19 11.36
N PHE A 26 -6.26 3.27 10.68
CA PHE A 26 -6.46 4.61 11.23
C PHE A 26 -7.95 4.96 11.30
N ARG A 27 -8.72 4.66 10.25
CA ARG A 27 -10.18 4.90 10.23
C ARG A 27 -10.94 4.10 11.28
N SER A 28 -10.52 2.86 11.55
CA SER A 28 -11.15 2.03 12.59
C SER A 28 -10.69 2.40 14.01
N GLY A 29 -9.66 3.23 14.16
CA GLY A 29 -9.03 3.53 15.45
C GLY A 29 -8.13 2.41 15.97
N ALA A 30 -7.90 1.34 15.20
CA ALA A 30 -6.99 0.26 15.56
C ALA A 30 -5.52 0.70 15.61
N LEU A 31 -5.18 1.78 14.91
CA LEU A 31 -3.91 2.49 15.04
C LEU A 31 -4.16 3.98 15.25
N VAL A 32 -3.28 4.60 16.03
CA VAL A 32 -3.27 6.05 16.24
C VAL A 32 -1.92 6.59 15.79
N ARG A 33 -1.94 7.75 15.11
CA ARG A 33 -0.73 8.45 14.74
C ARG A 33 -0.14 9.14 15.98
N ILE A 34 1.08 8.79 16.32
CA ILE A 34 1.77 9.31 17.51
C ILE A 34 2.51 10.62 17.29
N PHE A 35 2.93 10.90 16.04
CA PHE A 35 3.65 12.11 15.68
C PHE A 35 3.06 12.73 14.43
N SER A 36 3.08 14.05 14.36
CA SER A 36 2.66 14.82 13.19
C SER A 36 3.68 14.78 12.05
N VAL A 37 4.92 14.35 12.33
CA VAL A 37 5.98 14.23 11.32
C VAL A 37 5.75 13.01 10.43
N GLU A 38 5.86 13.21 9.13
CA GLU A 38 5.89 12.15 8.13
C GLU A 38 7.31 12.00 7.60
N LEU A 39 7.71 10.76 7.33
CA LEU A 39 8.94 10.48 6.59
C LEU A 39 8.59 10.44 5.10
N PRO A 40 8.90 11.49 4.31
CA PRO A 40 8.69 11.43 2.87
C PRO A 40 9.64 10.40 2.28
N THR A 41 9.09 9.41 1.59
CA THR A 41 9.86 8.44 0.81
C THR A 41 9.50 8.57 -0.66
N SER A 42 10.46 8.32 -1.55
CA SER A 42 10.22 8.24 -2.99
C SER A 42 9.79 6.84 -3.43
N ASP A 43 9.10 6.11 -2.55
CA ASP A 43 8.71 4.72 -2.81
C ASP A 43 7.62 4.67 -3.88
N THR A 44 7.74 3.71 -4.80
CA THR A 44 6.79 3.52 -5.89
C THR A 44 6.33 2.07 -5.96
N TYR A 45 5.03 1.85 -6.16
CA TYR A 45 4.46 0.53 -6.40
C TYR A 45 4.40 0.24 -7.90
N PHE A 46 4.89 -0.94 -8.29
CA PHE A 46 4.90 -1.39 -9.67
C PHE A 46 4.00 -2.62 -9.85
N LEU A 47 3.25 -2.64 -10.95
CA LEU A 47 2.58 -3.84 -11.41
C LEU A 47 3.52 -4.59 -12.36
N VAL A 48 3.83 -5.85 -12.04
CA VAL A 48 4.81 -6.64 -12.78
C VAL A 48 4.14 -7.90 -13.32
N SER A 49 4.38 -8.20 -14.60
CA SER A 49 3.95 -9.43 -15.26
C SER A 49 5.11 -10.05 -16.02
N ARG A 50 5.10 -11.38 -16.21
CA ARG A 50 6.07 -12.04 -17.10
C ARG A 50 5.87 -11.52 -18.53
N SER A 51 6.95 -11.18 -19.22
CA SER A 51 6.87 -10.58 -20.57
C SER A 51 6.04 -11.43 -21.53
N LYS A 52 6.19 -12.76 -21.50
CA LYS A 52 5.42 -13.70 -22.33
C LYS A 52 3.91 -13.73 -22.07
N ASP A 53 3.47 -13.20 -20.93
CA ASP A 53 2.06 -13.20 -20.51
C ASP A 53 1.42 -11.81 -20.62
N ALA A 54 2.19 -10.76 -20.89
CA ALA A 54 1.71 -9.38 -20.89
C ALA A 54 0.56 -9.16 -21.90
N ASP A 55 0.61 -9.85 -23.04
CA ASP A 55 -0.38 -9.73 -24.11
C ASP A 55 -1.62 -10.61 -23.91
N LYS A 56 -1.61 -11.51 -22.92
CA LYS A 56 -2.78 -12.34 -22.63
C LYS A 56 -3.97 -11.42 -22.31
N PRO A 57 -5.14 -11.61 -22.96
CA PRO A 57 -6.26 -10.67 -22.82
C PRO A 57 -6.65 -10.38 -21.37
N GLY A 58 -6.68 -11.40 -20.51
CA GLY A 58 -6.98 -11.23 -19.09
C GLY A 58 -5.91 -10.46 -18.30
N VAL A 59 -4.63 -10.67 -18.61
CA VAL A 59 -3.52 -9.93 -17.97
C VAL A 59 -3.58 -8.47 -18.39
N ARG A 60 -3.75 -8.20 -19.69
CA ARG A 60 -3.86 -6.83 -20.21
C ARG A 60 -5.09 -6.11 -19.65
N ALA A 61 -6.23 -6.77 -19.56
CA ALA A 61 -7.44 -6.19 -18.99
C ALA A 61 -7.25 -5.79 -17.51
N LEU A 62 -6.68 -6.68 -16.70
CA LEU A 62 -6.39 -6.40 -15.28
C LEU A 62 -5.38 -5.26 -15.14
N THR A 63 -4.29 -5.28 -15.92
CA THR A 63 -3.27 -4.23 -15.90
C THR A 63 -3.86 -2.86 -16.26
N ASN A 64 -4.63 -2.78 -17.33
CA ASN A 64 -5.25 -1.52 -17.75
C ASN A 64 -6.23 -1.00 -16.70
N TRP A 65 -7.06 -1.87 -16.15
CA TRP A 65 -7.97 -1.50 -15.07
C TRP A 65 -7.22 -1.02 -13.83
N ALA A 66 -6.20 -1.76 -13.37
CA ALA A 66 -5.44 -1.40 -12.18
C ALA A 66 -4.71 -0.06 -12.34
N LEU A 67 -4.12 0.18 -13.52
CA LEU A 67 -3.51 1.48 -13.83
C LEU A 67 -4.54 2.61 -13.88
N ALA A 68 -5.75 2.37 -14.42
CA ALA A 68 -6.80 3.37 -14.42
C ALA A 68 -7.30 3.72 -12.99
N GLN A 69 -7.30 2.75 -12.07
CA GLN A 69 -7.75 2.96 -10.69
C GLN A 69 -6.69 3.58 -9.77
N PHE A 70 -5.43 3.16 -9.91
CA PHE A 70 -4.41 3.38 -8.88
C PHE A 70 -3.18 4.15 -9.35
N ARG A 71 -3.09 4.52 -10.63
CA ARG A 71 -1.98 5.35 -11.10
C ARG A 71 -2.03 6.69 -10.38
N ALA A 72 -0.92 7.04 -9.73
CA ALA A 72 -0.77 8.36 -9.12
C ALA A 72 -1.03 9.44 -10.18
N GLN A 73 -1.93 10.38 -9.87
CA GLN A 73 -2.06 11.61 -10.64
C GLN A 73 -0.81 12.44 -10.38
N ALA A 74 -0.12 12.80 -11.45
CA ALA A 74 1.07 13.68 -11.39
C ALA A 74 0.66 15.10 -11.01
#